data_AF-A0A924XDV0-F1
#
_entry.id   AF-A0A924XDV0-F1
#
_cell.length_a   1.000
_cell.length_b   1.000
_cell.length_c   1.000
_cell.angle_alpha   90.00
_cell.angle_beta   90.00
_cell.angle_gamma   90.00
#
_symmetry.space_group_name_H-M   'P 1'
#
loop_
_entity.id
_entity.type
_entity.pdbx_description
1 polymer ?
#
loop_
_entity_poly.entity_id
_entity_poly.type
_entity_poly.pdbx_seq_one_letter_code
_entity_poly.pdbx_strand_id
1 'polypeptide(L)'
;MALRKKSLIGVATLVVVFVIARLIAPFVITHFMNKKLEAMPDYWGHIDGVGLSLWRGAYQIYDLQLAKRGAPKSQKPLLLIPTTDIGVNWKALFDGNIVATVTLIGLRINFVTEDSKAASTAEKPPESLGETLKSLVALEIQKFEIIDGSVHYIDEREKPVVDLKMTDMHALVLGLRTRPGEGGQDKHPTRGEITSTIQKSGRLKASFRANMFAPKHPTGDGEMALRLLPLTELVDFTRAYGGFDFEAGTMSVYAEAAIGVDDVAGYIKPIISGKKVLDVHGNDKGDNILELAWEGFVAGVTSLLENHGTDDIATRVKFKGSLDDPKVGTWGAVWSILGNAFLRAILPGVDQTVTLADVTGGSRPHVTRSGKIEGASGGSKNGLVVEKDAKKSNEGDEAKTDDQKKAEKEKEKDQKKVEKEKEDARKNAAMADKEERKAREKEEKEINKEVKKHEAAAEK
;
A
#
# COMPACT_ATOMS: atom_id res chain seq x y z
N MET A 1 -9.32 -65.92 -29.96
CA MET A 1 -7.93 -65.40 -29.82
C MET A 1 -7.64 -64.15 -30.66
N ALA A 2 -8.14 -64.04 -31.90
CA ALA A 2 -7.87 -62.90 -32.80
C ALA A 2 -8.45 -61.53 -32.34
N LEU A 3 -9.64 -61.50 -31.74
CA LEU A 3 -10.24 -60.27 -31.17
C LEU A 3 -9.40 -59.68 -30.04
N ARG A 4 -8.80 -60.53 -29.18
CA ARG A 4 -7.88 -60.12 -28.11
C ARG A 4 -6.56 -59.55 -28.64
N LYS A 5 -6.07 -60.03 -29.79
CA LYS A 5 -4.85 -59.49 -30.44
C LYS A 5 -5.10 -58.13 -31.07
N LYS A 6 -6.24 -57.92 -31.74
CA LYS A 6 -6.61 -56.62 -32.32
C LYS A 6 -6.85 -55.55 -31.26
N SER A 7 -7.49 -55.90 -30.13
CA SER A 7 -7.64 -54.97 -29.00
C SER A 7 -6.31 -54.62 -28.33
N LEU A 8 -5.39 -55.58 -28.22
CA LEU A 8 -4.05 -55.35 -27.66
C LEU A 8 -3.23 -54.37 -28.53
N ILE A 9 -3.30 -54.53 -29.86
CA ILE A 9 -2.65 -53.60 -30.80
C ILE A 9 -3.28 -52.20 -30.69
N GLY A 10 -4.60 -52.09 -30.60
CA GLY A 10 -5.28 -50.81 -30.41
C GLY A 10 -4.85 -50.08 -29.14
N VAL A 11 -4.79 -50.79 -28.00
CA VAL A 11 -4.31 -50.22 -26.73
C VAL A 11 -2.85 -49.82 -26.82
N ALA A 12 -1.99 -50.67 -27.40
CA ALA A 12 -0.57 -50.36 -27.59
C ALA A 12 -0.37 -49.09 -28.43
N THR A 13 -1.12 -48.95 -29.54
CA THR A 13 -1.08 -47.74 -30.37
C THR A 13 -1.50 -46.50 -29.59
N LEU A 14 -2.58 -46.58 -28.80
CA LEU A 14 -3.05 -45.45 -28.00
C LEU A 14 -2.04 -45.03 -26.93
N VAL A 15 -1.39 -45.99 -26.27
CA VAL A 15 -0.31 -45.72 -25.31
C VAL A 15 0.88 -45.04 -26.00
N VAL A 16 1.30 -45.53 -27.17
CA VAL A 16 2.39 -44.92 -27.94
C VAL A 16 2.06 -43.49 -28.34
N VAL A 17 0.83 -43.24 -28.84
CA VAL A 17 0.36 -41.88 -29.18
C VAL A 17 0.38 -40.97 -27.96
N PHE A 18 -0.10 -41.45 -26.81
CA PHE A 18 -0.10 -40.67 -25.57
C PHE A 18 1.33 -40.33 -25.11
N VAL A 19 2.26 -41.29 -25.19
CA VAL A 19 3.67 -41.07 -24.87
C VAL A 19 4.29 -40.03 -25.80
N ILE A 20 4.07 -40.13 -27.12
CA ILE A 20 4.58 -39.14 -28.09
C ILE A 20 4.00 -37.76 -27.81
N ALA A 21 2.68 -37.65 -27.61
CA ALA A 21 2.02 -36.39 -27.28
C ALA A 21 2.59 -35.77 -26.00
N ARG A 22 2.84 -36.59 -24.98
CA ARG A 22 3.43 -36.15 -23.71
C ARG A 22 4.87 -35.64 -23.86
N LEU A 23 5.67 -36.24 -24.75
CA LEU A 23 7.03 -35.82 -25.05
C LEU A 23 7.06 -34.49 -25.83
N ILE A 24 6.12 -34.29 -26.75
CA ILE A 24 6.03 -33.08 -27.58
C ILE A 24 5.41 -31.90 -26.82
N ALA A 25 4.46 -32.14 -25.92
CA ALA A 25 3.70 -31.10 -25.24
C ALA A 25 4.55 -30.00 -24.56
N PRO A 26 5.62 -30.31 -23.79
CA PRO A 26 6.52 -29.30 -23.24
C PRO A 26 7.04 -28.29 -24.27
N PHE A 27 7.48 -28.76 -25.43
CA PHE A 27 8.04 -27.92 -26.49
C PHE A 27 6.98 -27.04 -27.13
N VAL A 28 5.79 -27.60 -27.41
CA VAL A 28 4.67 -26.85 -27.99
C VAL A 28 4.19 -25.76 -27.04
N ILE A 29 4.05 -26.07 -25.75
CA ILE A 29 3.63 -25.09 -24.74
C ILE A 29 4.68 -24.00 -24.60
N THR A 30 5.97 -24.38 -24.53
CA THR A 30 7.08 -23.41 -24.44
C THR A 30 7.07 -22.45 -25.63
N HIS A 31 6.94 -22.97 -26.85
CA HIS A 31 6.88 -22.16 -28.06
C HIS A 31 5.67 -21.21 -28.06
N PHE A 32 4.50 -21.72 -27.67
CA PHE A 32 3.28 -20.92 -27.59
C PHE A 32 3.39 -19.79 -26.55
N MET A 33 3.96 -20.06 -25.38
CA MET A 33 4.19 -19.07 -24.34
C MET A 33 5.20 -18.01 -24.78
N ASN A 34 6.34 -18.42 -25.35
CA ASN A 34 7.35 -17.48 -25.87
C ASN A 34 6.75 -16.57 -26.96
N LYS A 35 5.94 -17.11 -27.87
CA LYS A 35 5.24 -16.29 -28.87
C LYS A 35 4.31 -15.23 -28.24
N LYS A 36 3.64 -15.56 -27.13
CA LYS A 36 2.81 -14.60 -26.38
C LYS A 36 3.66 -13.55 -25.66
N LEU A 37 4.77 -13.97 -25.04
CA LEU A 37 5.69 -13.08 -24.34
C LEU A 37 6.38 -12.10 -25.30
N GLU A 38 6.77 -12.55 -26.49
CA GLU A 38 7.38 -11.73 -27.54
C GLU A 38 6.43 -10.67 -28.12
N ALA A 39 5.12 -10.95 -28.09
CA ALA A 39 4.08 -10.05 -28.59
C ALA A 39 3.79 -8.86 -27.66
N MET A 40 4.40 -8.79 -26.47
CA MET A 40 4.24 -7.65 -25.56
C MET A 40 4.86 -6.38 -26.17
N PRO A 41 4.16 -5.23 -26.19
CA PRO A 41 4.66 -4.02 -26.85
C PRO A 41 5.94 -3.45 -26.19
N ASP A 42 5.91 -3.29 -24.86
CA ASP A 42 6.95 -2.55 -24.12
C ASP A 42 8.05 -3.46 -23.53
N TYR A 43 7.86 -4.78 -23.61
CA TYR A 43 8.76 -5.76 -23.04
C TYR A 43 9.18 -6.82 -24.04
N TRP A 44 10.37 -7.35 -23.80
CA TRP A 44 10.78 -8.64 -24.33
C TRP A 44 10.63 -9.66 -23.20
N GLY A 45 10.01 -10.79 -23.50
CA GLY A 45 9.82 -11.87 -22.53
C GLY A 45 10.23 -13.23 -23.08
N HIS A 46 10.73 -14.09 -22.20
CA HIS A 46 11.19 -15.42 -22.53
C HIS A 46 11.01 -16.40 -21.38
N ILE A 47 10.81 -17.68 -21.71
CA ILE A 47 10.92 -18.81 -20.81
C ILE A 47 11.83 -19.86 -21.44
N ASP A 48 12.64 -20.51 -20.60
CA ASP A 48 13.55 -21.57 -21.04
C ASP A 48 12.79 -22.86 -21.35
N GLY A 49 11.71 -23.13 -20.61
CA GLY A 49 10.92 -24.32 -20.85
C GLY A 49 9.75 -24.53 -19.90
N VAL A 50 8.97 -25.56 -20.21
CA VAL A 50 7.84 -26.03 -19.39
C VAL A 50 8.02 -27.49 -18.99
N GLY A 51 8.04 -27.77 -17.70
CA GLY A 51 7.97 -29.12 -17.15
C GLY A 51 6.53 -29.54 -16.90
N LEU A 52 6.11 -30.71 -17.40
CA LEU A 52 4.77 -31.24 -17.09
C LEU A 52 4.87 -32.36 -16.06
N SER A 53 4.02 -32.33 -15.04
CA SER A 53 3.89 -33.38 -14.01
C SER A 53 2.45 -33.87 -13.99
N LEU A 54 2.03 -34.58 -15.06
CA LEU A 54 0.65 -35.03 -15.24
C LEU A 54 0.12 -35.85 -14.06
N TRP A 55 0.95 -36.73 -13.47
CA TRP A 55 0.54 -37.55 -12.33
C TRP A 55 0.15 -36.71 -11.10
N ARG A 56 0.82 -35.57 -10.88
CA ARG A 56 0.51 -34.59 -9.82
C ARG A 56 -0.57 -33.60 -10.26
N GLY A 57 -0.77 -33.43 -11.57
CA GLY A 57 -1.64 -32.40 -12.13
C GLY A 57 -0.99 -31.04 -12.12
N ALA A 58 0.34 -30.99 -12.19
CA ALA A 58 1.08 -29.75 -12.11
C ALA A 58 1.90 -29.52 -13.36
N TYR A 59 2.23 -28.26 -13.63
CA TYR A 59 3.26 -27.89 -14.58
C TYR A 59 4.14 -26.80 -13.99
N GLN A 60 5.37 -26.73 -14.49
CA GLN A 60 6.41 -25.82 -14.05
C GLN A 60 6.87 -25.00 -15.24
N ILE A 61 7.06 -23.71 -15.04
CA ILE A 61 7.69 -22.82 -16.01
C ILE A 61 9.07 -22.48 -15.45
N TYR A 62 10.11 -22.67 -16.27
CA TYR A 62 11.49 -22.40 -15.90
C TYR A 62 11.98 -21.09 -16.52
N ASP A 63 12.65 -20.30 -15.69
CA ASP A 63 13.38 -19.08 -16.06
C ASP A 63 12.55 -18.08 -16.88
N LEU A 64 11.37 -17.71 -16.36
CA LEU A 64 10.59 -16.61 -16.91
C LEU A 64 11.34 -15.30 -16.71
N GLN A 65 11.69 -14.65 -17.81
CA GLN A 65 12.39 -13.37 -17.84
C GLN A 65 11.55 -12.35 -18.58
N LEU A 66 11.43 -11.14 -18.03
CA LEU A 66 10.92 -9.97 -18.73
C LEU A 66 11.91 -8.82 -18.60
N ALA A 67 12.26 -8.21 -19.72
CA ALA A 67 13.13 -7.04 -19.81
C ALA A 67 12.45 -5.95 -20.64
N LYS A 68 12.74 -4.67 -20.34
CA LYS A 68 12.23 -3.54 -21.15
C LYS A 68 12.75 -3.69 -22.57
N ARG A 69 11.88 -3.48 -23.56
CA ARG A 69 12.28 -3.60 -24.97
C ARG A 69 13.33 -2.55 -25.30
N GLY A 70 14.47 -2.98 -25.84
CA GLY A 70 15.61 -2.10 -26.14
C GLY A 70 16.60 -1.90 -24.99
N ALA A 71 16.34 -2.49 -23.81
CA ALA A 71 17.29 -2.56 -22.71
C ALA A 71 18.64 -3.18 -23.15
N PRO A 72 19.79 -2.66 -22.69
CA PRO A 72 21.08 -3.30 -22.89
C PRO A 72 21.08 -4.72 -22.32
N LYS A 73 21.71 -5.69 -23.00
CA LYS A 73 21.82 -7.08 -22.49
C LYS A 73 22.54 -7.20 -21.14
N SER A 74 23.33 -6.20 -20.77
CA SER A 74 24.02 -6.13 -19.48
C SER A 74 23.11 -5.68 -18.33
N GLN A 75 21.95 -5.10 -18.64
CA GLN A 75 20.99 -4.64 -17.64
C GLN A 75 20.27 -5.84 -17.04
N LYS A 76 20.00 -5.79 -15.73
CA LYS A 76 19.19 -6.80 -15.06
C LYS A 76 17.77 -6.79 -15.63
N PRO A 77 17.15 -7.95 -15.86
CA PRO A 77 15.76 -8.00 -16.32
C PRO A 77 14.84 -7.38 -15.26
N LEU A 78 13.77 -6.72 -15.71
CA LEU A 78 12.74 -6.16 -14.85
C LEU A 78 12.12 -7.23 -13.96
N LEU A 79 11.88 -8.41 -14.53
CA LEU A 79 11.30 -9.56 -13.84
C LEU A 79 12.11 -10.82 -14.19
N LEU A 80 12.47 -11.59 -13.18
CA LEU A 80 13.03 -12.93 -13.33
C LEU A 80 12.31 -13.87 -12.35
N ILE A 81 11.81 -15.00 -12.84
CA ILE A 81 11.23 -16.06 -12.02
C ILE A 81 11.88 -17.38 -12.43
N PRO A 82 12.88 -17.86 -11.67
CA PRO A 82 13.57 -19.10 -11.96
C PRO A 82 12.63 -20.30 -12.03
N THR A 83 11.64 -20.38 -11.14
CA THR A 83 10.65 -21.46 -11.17
C THR A 83 9.28 -20.95 -10.78
N THR A 84 8.30 -21.22 -11.65
CA THR A 84 6.87 -21.06 -11.35
C THR A 84 6.23 -22.45 -11.32
N ASP A 85 5.82 -22.93 -10.14
CA ASP A 85 5.08 -24.19 -9.97
C ASP A 85 3.57 -23.92 -9.96
N ILE A 86 2.85 -24.55 -10.87
CA ILE A 86 1.40 -24.40 -11.00
C ILE A 86 0.78 -25.78 -10.82
N GLY A 87 0.14 -25.99 -9.67
CA GLY A 87 -0.53 -27.24 -9.32
C GLY A 87 -2.03 -27.16 -9.54
N VAL A 88 -2.61 -28.18 -10.17
CA VAL A 88 -4.06 -28.36 -10.35
C VAL A 88 -4.54 -29.53 -9.51
N ASN A 89 -5.64 -29.33 -8.78
CA ASN A 89 -6.25 -30.41 -8.02
C ASN A 89 -7.11 -31.31 -8.93
N TRP A 90 -6.62 -32.53 -9.22
CA TRP A 90 -7.32 -33.51 -10.07
C TRP A 90 -8.70 -33.89 -9.57
N LYS A 91 -8.89 -34.08 -8.25
CA LYS A 91 -10.20 -34.48 -7.72
C LYS A 91 -11.23 -33.39 -7.99
N ALA A 92 -10.85 -32.15 -7.69
CA ALA A 92 -11.69 -30.99 -7.96
C ALA A 92 -11.97 -30.82 -9.47
N LEU A 93 -10.99 -31.10 -10.34
CA LEU A 93 -11.17 -31.06 -11.80
C LEU A 93 -12.27 -32.02 -12.29
N PHE A 94 -12.33 -33.26 -11.76
CA PHE A 94 -13.39 -34.21 -12.10
C PHE A 94 -14.77 -33.80 -11.57
N ASP A 95 -14.82 -33.00 -10.51
CA ASP A 95 -16.04 -32.43 -9.94
C ASP A 95 -16.44 -31.09 -10.61
N GLY A 96 -15.79 -30.71 -11.72
CA GLY A 96 -16.04 -29.46 -12.45
C GLY A 96 -15.42 -28.20 -11.81
N ASN A 97 -14.59 -28.37 -10.77
CA ASN A 97 -13.97 -27.30 -10.00
C ASN A 97 -12.47 -27.22 -10.29
N ILE A 98 -12.05 -26.35 -11.19
CA ILE A 98 -10.62 -26.15 -11.48
C ILE A 98 -10.01 -25.24 -10.41
N VAL A 99 -9.15 -25.81 -9.56
CA VAL A 99 -8.42 -25.08 -8.51
C VAL A 99 -6.94 -25.10 -8.86
N ALA A 100 -6.33 -23.92 -9.03
CA ALA A 100 -4.89 -23.78 -9.18
C ALA A 100 -4.23 -23.26 -7.90
N THR A 101 -3.07 -23.83 -7.58
CA THR A 101 -2.08 -23.26 -6.66
C THR A 101 -0.91 -22.76 -7.51
N VAL A 102 -0.48 -21.53 -7.28
CA VAL A 102 0.67 -20.92 -7.97
C VAL A 102 1.74 -20.60 -6.95
N THR A 103 2.95 -21.10 -7.16
CA THR A 103 4.12 -20.82 -6.33
C THR A 103 5.24 -20.28 -7.20
N LEU A 104 5.70 -19.06 -6.90
CA LEU A 104 6.85 -18.43 -7.52
C LEU A 104 8.07 -18.62 -6.61
N ILE A 105 9.12 -19.25 -7.11
CA ILE A 105 10.34 -19.55 -6.35
C ILE A 105 11.48 -18.72 -6.93
N GLY A 106 12.12 -17.90 -6.10
CA GLY A 106 13.25 -17.07 -6.52
C GLY A 106 12.85 -15.83 -7.31
N LEU A 107 11.62 -15.32 -7.17
CA LEU A 107 11.12 -14.13 -7.88
C LEU A 107 12.07 -12.96 -7.68
N ARG A 108 12.52 -12.29 -8.75
CA ARG A 108 13.31 -11.06 -8.67
C ARG A 108 12.68 -9.98 -9.51
N ILE A 109 12.44 -8.82 -8.91
CA ILE A 109 11.95 -7.63 -9.59
C ILE A 109 13.01 -6.54 -9.49
N ASN A 110 13.46 -5.99 -10.62
CA ASN A 110 14.45 -4.91 -10.67
C ASN A 110 13.85 -3.69 -11.37
N PHE A 111 13.55 -2.64 -10.60
CA PHE A 111 13.16 -1.35 -11.14
C PHE A 111 14.41 -0.51 -11.34
N VAL A 112 14.87 -0.40 -12.60
CA VAL A 112 16.03 0.41 -12.97
C VAL A 112 15.54 1.69 -13.65
N THR A 113 15.93 2.86 -13.15
CA THR A 113 15.56 4.13 -13.78
C THR A 113 16.72 4.64 -14.64
N GLU A 114 16.49 4.77 -15.97
CA GLU A 114 17.61 4.80 -16.94
C GLU A 114 17.81 6.08 -17.77
N ASP A 115 16.87 7.04 -17.84
CA ASP A 115 17.08 8.45 -18.32
C ASP A 115 15.86 9.10 -19.01
N SER A 116 15.90 10.44 -19.02
CA SER A 116 15.03 11.47 -19.65
C SER A 116 13.89 12.06 -18.78
N LYS A 117 14.14 13.30 -18.29
CA LYS A 117 13.21 14.43 -18.00
C LYS A 117 11.77 14.15 -17.52
N ALA A 118 11.53 13.09 -16.76
CA ALA A 118 10.28 12.90 -16.02
C ALA A 118 10.54 12.18 -14.69
N ALA A 119 11.39 12.75 -13.85
CA ALA A 119 11.41 12.37 -12.45
C ALA A 119 10.12 12.89 -11.82
N SER A 120 9.09 12.03 -11.64
CA SER A 120 8.01 12.20 -10.65
C SER A 120 6.90 11.14 -10.70
N THR A 121 6.89 10.22 -11.66
CA THR A 121 5.94 9.10 -11.60
C THR A 121 6.75 7.84 -11.53
N ALA A 122 6.66 7.09 -10.43
CA ALA A 122 7.02 5.67 -10.44
C ALA A 122 6.40 5.10 -11.72
N GLU A 123 7.22 4.69 -12.70
CA GLU A 123 6.72 4.16 -13.98
C GLU A 123 5.70 3.08 -13.62
N LYS A 124 4.42 3.37 -13.87
CA LYS A 124 3.32 2.47 -13.54
C LYS A 124 3.68 1.13 -14.17
N PRO A 125 3.69 -0.01 -13.44
CA PRO A 125 3.78 -1.29 -14.09
C PRO A 125 2.65 -1.32 -15.13
N PRO A 126 2.96 -1.43 -16.42
CA PRO A 126 1.96 -1.17 -17.44
C PRO A 126 0.85 -2.19 -17.29
N GLU A 127 -0.40 -1.74 -17.46
CA GLU A 127 -1.58 -2.58 -17.26
C GLU A 127 -1.50 -3.87 -18.10
N SER A 128 -0.81 -3.80 -19.24
CA SER A 128 -0.49 -4.93 -20.12
C SER A 128 0.32 -6.05 -19.46
N LEU A 129 1.18 -5.75 -18.48
CA LEU A 129 2.00 -6.75 -17.80
C LEU A 129 1.12 -7.66 -16.94
N GLY A 130 0.26 -7.07 -16.11
CA GLY A 130 -0.65 -7.82 -15.24
C GLY A 130 -1.64 -8.68 -16.03
N GLU A 131 -2.21 -8.13 -17.11
CA GLU A 131 -3.11 -8.86 -18.00
C GLU A 131 -2.40 -10.00 -18.73
N THR A 132 -1.19 -9.78 -19.23
CA THR A 132 -0.45 -10.82 -19.94
C THR A 132 -0.05 -11.94 -18.99
N LEU A 133 0.48 -11.62 -17.80
CA LEU A 133 0.80 -12.62 -16.77
C LEU A 133 -0.46 -13.41 -16.34
N LYS A 134 -1.59 -12.73 -16.17
CA LYS A 134 -2.87 -13.39 -15.89
C LYS A 134 -3.29 -14.34 -17.02
N SER A 135 -3.08 -13.95 -18.28
CA SER A 135 -3.40 -14.79 -19.45
C SER A 135 -2.51 -16.04 -19.60
N LEU A 136 -1.34 -16.07 -18.95
CA LEU A 136 -0.47 -17.24 -18.91
C LEU A 136 -1.04 -18.32 -17.97
N VAL A 137 -1.75 -17.90 -16.93
CA VAL A 137 -2.39 -18.80 -15.96
C VAL A 137 -3.87 -18.93 -16.31
N ALA A 138 -4.21 -19.85 -17.21
CA ALA A 138 -5.58 -20.09 -17.69
C ALA A 138 -6.53 -20.74 -16.66
N LEU A 139 -6.26 -20.59 -15.36
CA LEU A 139 -6.92 -21.30 -14.27
C LEU A 139 -7.26 -20.33 -13.13
N GLU A 140 -8.34 -20.61 -12.42
CA GLU A 140 -8.68 -19.87 -11.19
C GLU A 140 -7.71 -20.21 -10.07
N ILE A 141 -7.07 -19.17 -9.51
CA ILE A 141 -6.06 -19.32 -8.45
C ILE A 141 -6.78 -19.35 -7.10
N GLN A 142 -6.50 -20.35 -6.26
CA GLN A 142 -6.98 -20.38 -4.86
C GLN A 142 -5.89 -19.95 -3.87
N LYS A 143 -4.66 -20.38 -4.13
CA LYS A 143 -3.47 -20.08 -3.35
C LYS A 143 -2.39 -19.51 -4.27
N PHE A 144 -1.82 -18.39 -3.86
CA PHE A 144 -0.65 -17.79 -4.48
C PHE A 144 0.45 -17.67 -3.43
N GLU A 145 1.66 -18.09 -3.77
CA GLU A 145 2.80 -18.04 -2.86
C GLU A 145 4.06 -17.57 -3.58
N ILE A 146 4.84 -16.72 -2.93
CA ILE A 146 6.19 -16.33 -3.32
C ILE A 146 7.13 -16.88 -2.25
N ILE A 147 8.16 -17.60 -2.68
CA ILE A 147 9.22 -18.14 -1.84
C ILE A 147 10.54 -17.57 -2.34
N ASP A 148 11.33 -17.00 -1.43
CA ASP A 148 12.66 -16.46 -1.73
C ASP A 148 12.62 -15.35 -2.80
N GLY A 149 11.69 -14.41 -2.63
CA GLY A 149 11.56 -13.27 -3.54
C GLY A 149 12.48 -12.10 -3.20
N SER A 150 12.77 -11.26 -4.19
CA SER A 150 13.45 -9.98 -4.01
C SER A 150 12.90 -8.88 -4.93
N VAL A 151 12.97 -7.65 -4.42
CA VAL A 151 12.67 -6.43 -5.17
C VAL A 151 13.82 -5.46 -4.97
N HIS A 152 14.32 -4.91 -6.07
CA HIS A 152 15.38 -3.93 -6.09
C HIS A 152 14.87 -2.67 -6.79
N TYR A 153 15.07 -1.53 -6.15
CA TYR A 153 14.91 -0.22 -6.76
C TYR A 153 16.29 0.38 -6.97
N ILE A 154 16.66 0.59 -8.23
CA ILE A 154 17.98 1.04 -8.66
C ILE A 154 17.78 2.37 -9.41
N ASP A 155 18.31 3.45 -8.85
CA ASP A 155 18.39 4.75 -9.52
C ASP A 155 19.84 5.06 -9.87
N GLU A 156 20.20 4.81 -11.13
CA GLU A 156 21.55 5.05 -11.66
C GLU A 156 21.77 6.52 -12.04
N ARG A 157 20.71 7.35 -12.01
CA ARG A 157 20.77 8.80 -12.35
C ARG A 157 21.34 9.63 -11.20
N GLU A 158 21.21 9.13 -9.98
CA GLU A 158 21.69 9.81 -8.79
C GLU A 158 23.15 9.44 -8.48
N LYS A 159 23.84 10.35 -7.79
CA LYS A 159 25.21 10.15 -7.30
C LYS A 159 25.22 10.45 -5.80
N PRO A 160 25.39 9.44 -4.93
CA PRO A 160 25.65 8.02 -5.22
C PRO A 160 24.47 7.30 -5.87
N VAL A 161 24.75 6.19 -6.56
CA VAL A 161 23.71 5.30 -7.10
C VAL A 161 22.85 4.78 -5.96
N VAL A 162 21.54 4.92 -6.07
CA VAL A 162 20.61 4.42 -5.05
C VAL A 162 20.22 2.99 -5.40
N ASP A 163 20.49 2.03 -4.49
CA ASP A 163 20.08 0.62 -4.63
C ASP A 163 19.32 0.18 -3.38
N LEU A 164 18.00 0.38 -3.39
CA LEU A 164 17.12 -0.06 -2.30
C LEU A 164 16.68 -1.50 -2.48
N LYS A 165 16.81 -2.31 -1.42
CA LYS A 165 16.62 -3.77 -1.50
C LYS A 165 15.52 -4.23 -0.56
N MET A 166 14.72 -5.16 -1.05
CA MET A 166 13.81 -5.99 -0.28
C MET A 166 14.11 -7.44 -0.67
N THR A 167 14.51 -8.27 0.29
CA THR A 167 15.05 -9.63 0.08
C THR A 167 14.40 -10.63 1.02
N ASP A 168 14.65 -11.93 0.85
CA ASP A 168 14.03 -13.00 1.64
C ASP A 168 12.50 -12.91 1.66
N MET A 169 11.88 -12.44 0.57
CA MET A 169 10.45 -12.23 0.53
C MET A 169 9.73 -13.57 0.54
N HIS A 170 8.90 -13.77 1.55
CA HIS A 170 7.86 -14.79 1.55
C HIS A 170 6.51 -14.11 1.55
N ALA A 171 5.67 -14.43 0.57
CA ALA A 171 4.31 -13.91 0.48
C ALA A 171 3.34 -15.07 0.28
N LEU A 172 2.26 -15.12 1.05
CA LEU A 172 1.23 -16.14 0.93
C LEU A 172 -0.13 -15.45 0.84
N VAL A 173 -0.90 -15.77 -0.19
CA VAL A 173 -2.28 -15.32 -0.37
C VAL A 173 -3.19 -16.53 -0.53
N LEU A 174 -4.22 -16.61 0.30
CA LEU A 174 -5.20 -17.67 0.35
C LEU A 174 -6.61 -17.11 0.08
N GLY A 175 -7.54 -17.97 -0.30
CA GLY A 175 -8.94 -17.58 -0.45
C GLY A 175 -9.21 -16.72 -1.68
N LEU A 176 -8.40 -16.90 -2.74
CA LEU A 176 -8.62 -16.30 -4.07
C LEU A 176 -9.71 -17.03 -4.89
N ARG A 177 -10.39 -18.02 -4.31
CA ARG A 177 -11.65 -18.57 -4.82
C ARG A 177 -12.69 -18.42 -3.75
N THR A 178 -13.71 -17.59 -3.98
CA THR A 178 -14.94 -17.66 -3.20
C THR A 178 -16.13 -17.62 -4.15
N ARG A 179 -16.81 -18.77 -4.28
CA ARG A 179 -18.16 -18.79 -4.85
C ARG A 179 -19.04 -17.90 -3.97
N PRO A 180 -19.91 -17.04 -4.54
CA PRO A 180 -20.95 -16.39 -3.74
C PRO A 180 -21.80 -17.50 -3.08
N GLY A 181 -21.59 -17.77 -1.79
CA GLY A 181 -22.42 -18.69 -1.01
C GLY A 181 -21.75 -19.80 -0.19
N GLU A 182 -20.47 -20.13 -0.36
CA GLU A 182 -19.83 -21.19 0.46
C GLU A 182 -19.10 -20.67 1.71
N GLY A 183 -18.75 -19.38 1.76
CA GLY A 183 -18.08 -18.74 2.89
C GLY A 183 -19.06 -18.06 3.84
N GLY A 184 -19.94 -18.83 4.49
CA GLY A 184 -20.93 -18.31 5.44
C GLY A 184 -20.39 -17.12 6.25
N GLN A 185 -21.05 -15.97 6.09
CA GLN A 185 -20.82 -14.69 6.80
C GLN A 185 -19.42 -14.02 6.69
N ASP A 186 -18.37 -14.61 6.13
CA ASP A 186 -17.07 -13.93 6.00
C ASP A 186 -17.09 -12.95 4.82
N LYS A 187 -17.14 -11.65 5.12
CA LYS A 187 -17.13 -10.58 4.12
C LYS A 187 -15.78 -10.42 3.43
N HIS A 188 -14.69 -11.01 3.94
CA HIS A 188 -13.33 -10.88 3.43
C HIS A 188 -12.63 -12.26 3.36
N PRO A 189 -12.96 -13.07 2.35
CA PRO A 189 -12.51 -14.46 2.26
C PRO A 189 -11.03 -14.60 1.85
N THR A 190 -10.43 -13.57 1.25
CA THR A 190 -9.03 -13.56 0.88
C THR A 190 -8.20 -13.11 2.08
N ARG A 191 -7.12 -13.82 2.38
CA ARG A 191 -6.15 -13.43 3.40
C ARG A 191 -4.76 -13.49 2.81
N GLY A 192 -3.90 -12.55 3.19
CA GLY A 192 -2.51 -12.61 2.79
C GLY A 192 -1.55 -12.17 3.87
N GLU A 193 -0.34 -12.70 3.79
CA GLU A 193 0.77 -12.41 4.69
C GLU A 193 2.03 -12.22 3.84
N ILE A 194 2.87 -11.27 4.22
CA ILE A 194 4.14 -10.95 3.57
C ILE A 194 5.19 -10.76 4.66
N THR A 195 6.34 -11.40 4.50
CA THR A 195 7.53 -11.15 5.33
C THR A 195 8.74 -10.92 4.43
N SER A 196 9.65 -10.04 4.83
CA SER A 196 10.85 -9.73 4.05
C SER A 196 11.91 -9.00 4.89
N THR A 197 13.15 -9.03 4.42
CA THR A 197 14.26 -8.21 4.90
C THR A 197 14.43 -6.98 4.00
N ILE A 198 14.24 -5.78 4.56
CA ILE A 198 14.53 -4.49 3.93
C ILE A 198 16.00 -4.15 4.16
N GLN A 199 16.68 -3.75 3.10
CA GLN A 199 18.13 -3.57 3.07
C GLN A 199 18.86 -4.82 3.54
N LYS A 200 19.58 -4.75 4.67
CA LYS A 200 20.31 -5.88 5.25
C LYS A 200 19.65 -6.39 6.53
N SER A 201 18.92 -5.54 7.26
CA SER A 201 18.47 -5.89 8.62
C SER A 201 17.03 -5.50 8.95
N GLY A 202 16.43 -4.53 8.24
CA GLY A 202 15.06 -4.11 8.50
C GLY A 202 14.07 -5.25 8.31
N ARG A 203 13.18 -5.49 9.28
CA ARG A 203 12.22 -6.60 9.20
C ARG A 203 10.84 -6.09 8.81
N LEU A 204 10.38 -6.44 7.61
CA LEU A 204 9.03 -6.16 7.14
C LEU A 204 8.10 -7.34 7.44
N LYS A 205 6.94 -7.03 8.01
CA LYS A 205 5.78 -7.92 8.06
C LYS A 205 4.55 -7.14 7.60
N ALA A 206 3.72 -7.76 6.79
CA ALA A 206 2.41 -7.22 6.42
C ALA A 206 1.38 -8.34 6.38
N SER A 207 0.13 -8.01 6.69
CA SER A 207 -0.99 -8.93 6.59
C SER A 207 -2.26 -8.19 6.19
N PHE A 208 -3.13 -8.87 5.47
CA PHE A 208 -4.40 -8.28 5.03
C PHE A 208 -5.52 -9.30 4.97
N ARG A 209 -6.75 -8.79 5.04
CA ARG A 209 -7.98 -9.51 4.72
C ARG A 209 -8.73 -8.72 3.67
N ALA A 210 -9.16 -9.39 2.61
CA ALA A 210 -9.81 -8.73 1.49
C ALA A 210 -10.96 -9.56 0.89
N ASN A 211 -11.86 -8.86 0.21
CA ASN A 211 -12.78 -9.39 -0.76
C ASN A 211 -12.31 -8.96 -2.15
N MET A 212 -11.50 -9.80 -2.79
CA MET A 212 -10.99 -9.55 -4.14
C MET A 212 -12.07 -9.59 -5.23
N PHE A 213 -13.31 -9.99 -4.87
CA PHE A 213 -14.44 -10.19 -5.79
C PHE A 213 -15.57 -9.17 -5.59
N ALA A 214 -15.31 -8.11 -4.82
CA ALA A 214 -16.28 -7.03 -4.70
C ALA A 214 -16.57 -6.39 -6.08
N PRO A 215 -17.82 -5.94 -6.34
CA PRO A 215 -18.28 -5.60 -7.70
C PRO A 215 -17.49 -4.51 -8.42
N LYS A 216 -16.84 -3.61 -7.68
CA LYS A 216 -16.14 -2.44 -8.20
C LYS A 216 -14.63 -2.61 -8.09
N HIS A 217 -14.14 -2.83 -6.88
CA HIS A 217 -12.74 -3.09 -6.57
C HIS A 217 -12.60 -3.85 -5.26
N PRO A 218 -11.44 -4.46 -4.96
CA PRO A 218 -11.23 -5.17 -3.72
C PRO A 218 -11.51 -4.32 -2.49
N THR A 219 -12.24 -4.86 -1.53
CA THR A 219 -12.47 -4.20 -0.21
C THR A 219 -11.79 -5.01 0.89
N GLY A 220 -11.38 -4.37 1.97
CA GLY A 220 -10.65 -5.08 3.02
C GLY A 220 -9.89 -4.17 3.95
N ASP A 221 -9.05 -4.77 4.77
CA ASP A 221 -8.16 -4.10 5.69
C ASP A 221 -6.81 -4.82 5.75
N GLY A 222 -5.79 -4.09 6.18
CA GLY A 222 -4.47 -4.65 6.34
C GLY A 222 -3.57 -3.77 7.18
N GLU A 223 -2.49 -4.39 7.64
CA GLU A 223 -1.48 -3.80 8.50
C GLU A 223 -0.09 -4.12 7.98
N MET A 224 0.86 -3.24 8.29
CA MET A 224 2.25 -3.36 7.93
C MET A 224 3.14 -2.84 9.06
N ALA A 225 4.20 -3.58 9.35
CA ALA A 225 5.24 -3.19 10.30
C ALA A 225 6.62 -3.44 9.69
N LEU A 226 7.37 -2.37 9.46
CA LEU A 226 8.82 -2.39 9.26
C LEU A 226 9.49 -2.07 10.59
N ARG A 227 10.38 -2.94 11.06
CA ARG A 227 11.05 -2.78 12.36
C ARG A 227 12.55 -2.74 12.22
N LEU A 228 13.17 -1.90 13.05
CA LEU A 228 14.61 -1.88 13.32
C LEU A 228 15.47 -1.71 12.05
N LEU A 229 15.05 -0.87 11.10
CA LEU A 229 15.88 -0.55 9.93
C LEU A 229 16.94 0.48 10.33
N PRO A 230 18.24 0.15 10.33
CA PRO A 230 19.29 1.12 10.64
C PRO A 230 19.30 2.21 9.58
N LEU A 231 19.31 3.47 10.02
CA LEU A 231 19.34 4.61 9.11
C LEU A 231 20.65 4.69 8.30
N THR A 232 21.72 4.10 8.83
CA THR A 232 23.02 3.95 8.14
C THR A 232 22.93 3.05 6.90
N GLU A 233 21.89 2.21 6.78
CA GLU A 233 21.62 1.42 5.57
C GLU A 233 20.89 2.20 4.48
N LEU A 234 20.48 3.45 4.76
CA LEU A 234 19.79 4.33 3.82
C LEU A 234 20.66 5.49 3.33
N VAL A 235 21.96 5.48 3.60
CA VAL A 235 22.89 6.59 3.31
C VAL A 235 22.88 7.00 1.84
N ASP A 236 22.90 6.04 0.91
CA ASP A 236 22.89 6.38 -0.52
C ASP A 236 21.59 7.09 -0.92
N PHE A 237 20.46 6.64 -0.38
CA PHE A 237 19.15 7.26 -0.60
C PHE A 237 19.06 8.66 0.02
N THR A 238 19.47 8.82 1.28
CA THR A 238 19.39 10.11 1.96
C THR A 238 20.37 11.12 1.37
N ARG A 239 21.54 10.67 0.89
CA ARG A 239 22.49 11.56 0.22
C ARG A 239 21.99 11.99 -1.16
N ALA A 240 21.44 11.06 -1.94
CA ALA A 240 20.91 11.33 -3.26
C ALA A 240 19.73 12.31 -3.25
N TYR A 241 18.74 12.07 -2.38
CA TYR A 241 17.50 12.85 -2.37
C TYR A 241 17.43 13.88 -1.25
N GLY A 242 17.98 13.60 -0.08
CA GLY A 242 17.90 14.47 1.09
C GLY A 242 19.08 15.43 1.26
N GLY A 243 20.23 15.16 0.64
CA GLY A 243 21.45 15.93 0.86
C GLY A 243 22.07 15.72 2.25
N PHE A 244 21.70 14.66 2.98
CA PHE A 244 22.24 14.36 4.30
C PHE A 244 22.50 12.86 4.47
N ASP A 245 23.29 12.50 5.47
CA ASP A 245 23.48 11.11 5.89
C ASP A 245 23.37 10.94 7.40
N PHE A 246 22.83 9.78 7.80
CA PHE A 246 22.74 9.38 9.19
C PHE A 246 24.00 8.58 9.55
N GLU A 247 24.69 8.97 10.62
CA GLU A 247 25.74 8.14 11.23
C GLU A 247 25.21 7.15 12.27
N ALA A 248 24.03 7.40 12.85
CA ALA A 248 23.38 6.47 13.76
C ALA A 248 21.86 6.59 13.70
N GLY A 249 21.19 5.56 14.24
CA GLY A 249 19.76 5.54 14.48
C GLY A 249 19.03 4.40 13.78
N THR A 250 17.79 4.19 14.19
CA THR A 250 16.92 3.14 13.66
C THR A 250 15.56 3.72 13.32
N MET A 251 15.00 3.28 12.20
CA MET A 251 13.66 3.59 11.75
C MET A 251 12.76 2.36 11.87
N SER A 252 11.57 2.57 12.39
CA SER A 252 10.45 1.62 12.29
C SER A 252 9.25 2.33 11.65
N VAL A 253 8.43 1.63 10.89
CA VAL A 253 7.24 2.18 10.25
C VAL A 253 6.07 1.24 10.50
N TYR A 254 4.98 1.78 11.03
CA TYR A 254 3.73 1.05 11.24
C TYR A 254 2.65 1.68 10.38
N ALA A 255 1.86 0.87 9.68
CA ALA A 255 0.73 1.36 8.90
C ALA A 255 -0.46 0.42 9.03
N GLU A 256 -1.65 1.01 9.01
CA GLU A 256 -2.92 0.29 8.88
C GLU A 256 -3.76 1.00 7.83
N ALA A 257 -4.46 0.24 7.00
CA ALA A 257 -5.35 0.78 5.98
C ALA A 257 -6.59 -0.10 5.83
N ALA A 258 -7.72 0.53 5.54
CA ALA A 258 -8.97 -0.11 5.18
C ALA A 258 -9.51 0.50 3.88
N ILE A 259 -9.91 -0.37 2.97
CA ILE A 259 -10.48 -0.07 1.66
C ILE A 259 -11.96 -0.45 1.69
N GLY A 260 -12.82 0.56 1.65
CA GLY A 260 -14.26 0.46 1.50
C GLY A 260 -14.68 0.45 0.02
N VAL A 261 -15.99 0.61 -0.20
CA VAL A 261 -16.58 0.57 -1.56
C VAL A 261 -16.18 1.78 -2.39
N ASP A 262 -16.03 2.97 -1.80
CA ASP A 262 -15.70 4.20 -2.53
C ASP A 262 -14.59 5.02 -1.85
N ASP A 263 -14.11 4.56 -0.70
CA ASP A 263 -13.15 5.28 0.13
C ASP A 263 -12.06 4.36 0.68
N VAL A 264 -10.92 4.96 0.97
CA VAL A 264 -9.82 4.34 1.71
C VAL A 264 -9.47 5.23 2.87
N ALA A 265 -9.19 4.63 4.02
CA ALA A 265 -8.76 5.33 5.21
C ALA A 265 -7.71 4.53 5.96
N GLY A 266 -6.85 5.20 6.72
CA GLY A 266 -5.82 4.53 7.47
C GLY A 266 -4.88 5.49 8.17
N TYR A 267 -3.77 4.96 8.64
CA TYR A 267 -2.67 5.75 9.16
C TYR A 267 -1.32 5.14 8.82
N ILE A 268 -0.30 5.99 8.87
CA ILE A 268 1.10 5.58 8.88
C ILE A 268 1.81 6.30 10.02
N LYS A 269 2.71 5.58 10.68
CA LYS A 269 3.45 6.02 11.86
C LYS A 269 4.93 5.63 11.72
N PRO A 270 5.77 6.47 11.11
CA PRO A 270 7.21 6.35 11.25
C PRO A 270 7.65 6.63 12.69
N ILE A 271 8.64 5.87 13.15
CA ILE A 271 9.33 6.04 14.42
C ILE A 271 10.82 6.06 14.15
N ILE A 272 11.52 7.12 14.56
CA ILE A 272 12.97 7.25 14.40
C ILE A 272 13.61 7.45 15.78
N SER A 273 14.52 6.54 16.12
CA SER A 273 15.19 6.47 17.43
C SER A 273 16.71 6.56 17.29
N GLY A 274 17.38 7.12 18.31
CA GLY A 274 18.86 7.10 18.42
C GLY A 274 19.60 7.76 17.26
N LYS A 275 18.96 8.72 16.59
CA LYS A 275 19.43 9.34 15.35
C LYS A 275 20.62 10.28 15.58
N LYS A 276 21.61 10.24 14.70
CA LYS A 276 22.70 11.21 14.61
C LYS A 276 23.00 11.49 13.14
N VAL A 277 23.07 12.76 12.77
CA VAL A 277 23.37 13.23 11.40
C VAL A 277 24.83 13.67 11.35
N LEU A 278 25.54 13.26 10.29
CA LEU A 278 26.95 13.56 10.07
C LEU A 278 27.11 14.96 9.48
N ASP A 279 26.40 15.22 8.38
CA ASP A 279 26.60 16.42 7.59
C ASP A 279 25.37 16.74 6.72
N VAL A 280 25.00 18.01 6.66
CA VAL A 280 23.91 18.51 5.79
C VAL A 280 24.56 19.25 4.63
N HIS A 281 24.54 18.61 3.47
CA HIS A 281 25.05 19.18 2.24
C HIS A 281 23.91 19.91 1.53
N GLY A 282 24.01 21.24 1.43
CA GLY A 282 23.12 22.03 0.60
C GLY A 282 23.25 21.60 -0.86
N ASN A 283 22.19 21.00 -1.42
CA ASN A 283 22.14 20.71 -2.84
C ASN A 283 21.49 21.89 -3.57
N ASP A 284 22.31 22.68 -4.28
CA ASP A 284 21.84 23.57 -5.34
C ASP A 284 21.43 22.74 -6.55
N LYS A 285 20.16 22.31 -6.61
CA LYS A 285 19.51 21.86 -7.84
C LYS A 285 18.23 22.71 -8.00
N GLY A 286 17.90 23.07 -9.25
CA GLY A 286 17.24 24.35 -9.55
C GLY A 286 15.74 24.33 -9.87
N ASP A 287 15.09 25.43 -9.48
CA ASP A 287 13.85 26.05 -9.97
C ASP A 287 12.71 25.12 -10.44
N ASN A 288 12.07 24.39 -9.51
CA ASN A 288 10.73 23.84 -9.71
C ASN A 288 9.82 23.94 -8.46
N ILE A 289 8.51 24.14 -8.67
CA ILE A 289 7.49 24.26 -7.58
C ILE A 289 7.40 22.99 -6.70
N LEU A 290 7.73 21.81 -7.25
CA LEU A 290 7.80 20.55 -6.51
C LEU A 290 9.11 20.41 -5.71
N GLU A 291 10.17 21.08 -6.14
CA GLU A 291 11.44 21.14 -5.42
C GLU A 291 11.28 21.99 -4.16
N LEU A 292 10.54 23.09 -4.20
CA LEU A 292 10.22 23.89 -3.01
C LEU A 292 9.50 23.07 -1.91
N ALA A 293 8.63 22.13 -2.30
CA ALA A 293 7.98 21.23 -1.35
C ALA A 293 8.95 20.19 -0.77
N TRP A 294 9.94 19.76 -1.57
CA TRP A 294 10.98 18.83 -1.18
C TRP A 294 12.10 19.49 -0.36
N GLU A 295 12.48 20.72 -0.68
CA GLU A 295 13.35 21.58 0.12
C GLU A 295 12.70 21.90 1.47
N GLY A 296 11.39 22.20 1.49
CA GLY A 296 10.62 22.34 2.72
C GLY A 296 10.58 21.06 3.55
N PHE A 297 10.58 19.89 2.88
CA PHE A 297 10.71 18.59 3.54
C PHE A 297 12.07 18.40 4.19
N VAL A 298 13.14 18.56 3.42
CA VAL A 298 14.51 18.42 3.89
C VAL A 298 14.78 19.42 5.01
N ALA A 299 14.41 20.69 4.85
CA ALA A 299 14.56 21.72 5.88
C ALA A 299 13.75 21.40 7.15
N GLY A 300 12.52 20.87 7.01
CA GLY A 300 11.70 20.44 8.14
C GLY A 300 12.29 19.26 8.89
N VAL A 301 12.82 18.26 8.17
CA VAL A 301 13.52 17.10 8.75
C VAL A 301 14.82 17.56 9.42
N THR A 302 15.66 18.34 8.76
CA THR A 302 16.91 18.88 9.32
C THR A 302 16.64 19.70 10.59
N SER A 303 15.65 20.58 10.60
CA SER A 303 15.28 21.37 11.80
C SER A 303 14.83 20.49 12.98
N LEU A 304 14.20 19.34 12.72
CA LEU A 304 13.81 18.35 13.73
C LEU A 304 14.98 17.49 14.22
N LEU A 305 16.00 17.30 13.38
CA LEU A 305 17.22 16.55 13.69
C LEU A 305 18.23 17.42 14.46
N GLU A 306 18.28 18.72 14.18
CA GLU A 306 19.12 19.71 14.85
C GLU A 306 18.59 20.10 16.25
N ASN A 307 17.32 19.82 16.57
CA ASN A 307 16.81 20.10 17.90
C ASN A 307 17.22 18.98 18.87
N HIS A 308 18.28 19.23 19.65
CA HIS A 308 18.92 18.30 20.60
C HIS A 308 18.04 17.86 21.79
N GLY A 309 16.74 18.17 21.80
CA GLY A 309 15.83 17.91 22.91
C GLY A 309 14.76 16.88 22.56
N THR A 310 14.89 15.68 23.15
CA THR A 310 13.93 14.57 23.28
C THR A 310 13.94 13.44 22.25
N ASP A 311 13.95 12.24 22.85
CA ASP A 311 13.98 10.89 22.30
C ASP A 311 12.81 10.60 21.34
N ASP A 312 13.05 9.73 20.37
CA ASP A 312 12.08 9.10 19.47
C ASP A 312 11.09 10.03 18.74
N ILE A 313 11.33 10.29 17.45
CA ILE A 313 10.34 10.95 16.60
C ILE A 313 9.26 9.94 16.26
N ALA A 314 8.02 10.16 16.69
CA ALA A 314 6.88 9.29 16.37
C ALA A 314 5.68 10.09 15.86
N THR A 315 5.65 10.39 14.56
CA THR A 315 4.54 11.11 13.93
C THR A 315 3.49 10.13 13.43
N ARG A 316 2.22 10.29 13.80
CA ARG A 316 1.11 9.49 13.23
C ARG A 316 0.31 10.36 12.27
N VAL A 317 0.29 9.99 10.98
CA VAL A 317 -0.53 10.67 9.98
C VAL A 317 -1.66 9.78 9.52
N LYS A 318 -2.87 10.28 9.72
CA LYS A 318 -4.10 9.67 9.19
C LYS A 318 -4.30 10.13 7.75
N PHE A 319 -4.83 9.25 6.93
CA PHE A 319 -5.24 9.57 5.58
C PHE A 319 -6.66 9.08 5.32
N LYS A 320 -7.35 9.79 4.44
CA LYS A 320 -8.63 9.41 3.88
C LYS A 320 -8.68 9.91 2.44
N GLY A 321 -9.18 9.09 1.52
CA GLY A 321 -9.37 9.49 0.13
C GLY A 321 -10.47 8.69 -0.54
N SER A 322 -10.92 9.17 -1.70
CA SER A 322 -11.91 8.51 -2.53
C SER A 322 -11.23 7.67 -3.62
N LEU A 323 -11.87 6.56 -4.00
CA LEU A 323 -11.42 5.63 -5.03
C LEU A 323 -12.10 5.86 -6.39
N ASP A 324 -12.91 6.92 -6.50
CA ASP A 324 -13.72 7.23 -7.69
C ASP A 324 -13.00 8.06 -8.76
N ASP A 325 -11.67 8.18 -8.71
CA ASP A 325 -10.93 8.95 -9.71
C ASP A 325 -10.86 8.21 -11.06
N PRO A 326 -11.56 8.68 -12.12
CA PRO A 326 -11.63 7.98 -13.39
C PRO A 326 -10.30 7.95 -14.17
N LYS A 327 -9.29 8.73 -13.76
CA LYS A 327 -7.99 8.78 -14.45
C LYS A 327 -6.96 7.80 -13.90
N VAL A 328 -7.22 7.21 -12.73
CA VAL A 328 -6.25 6.36 -12.03
C VAL A 328 -6.96 5.07 -11.60
N GLY A 329 -6.53 3.92 -12.12
CA GLY A 329 -7.06 2.62 -11.66
C GLY A 329 -6.91 2.48 -10.13
N THR A 330 -7.77 1.69 -9.49
CA THR A 330 -7.92 1.63 -8.02
C THR A 330 -6.59 1.50 -7.27
N TRP A 331 -5.69 0.62 -7.71
CA TRP A 331 -4.38 0.46 -7.07
C TRP A 331 -3.47 1.67 -7.20
N GLY A 332 -3.56 2.41 -8.31
CA GLY A 332 -2.86 3.68 -8.46
C GLY A 332 -3.44 4.77 -7.55
N ALA A 333 -4.76 4.80 -7.35
CA ALA A 333 -5.41 5.73 -6.43
C ALA A 333 -5.00 5.44 -4.98
N VAL A 334 -5.02 4.15 -4.57
CA VAL A 334 -4.54 3.70 -3.26
C VAL A 334 -3.07 4.09 -3.05
N TRP A 335 -2.20 3.81 -4.04
CA TRP A 335 -0.78 4.16 -3.95
C TRP A 335 -0.55 5.67 -3.88
N SER A 336 -1.31 6.47 -4.64
CA SER A 336 -1.25 7.94 -4.58
C SER A 336 -1.63 8.46 -3.20
N ILE A 337 -2.70 7.94 -2.60
CA ILE A 337 -3.16 8.34 -1.26
C ILE A 337 -2.11 7.94 -0.20
N LEU A 338 -1.60 6.71 -0.26
CA LEU A 338 -0.56 6.23 0.65
C LEU A 338 0.76 7.00 0.50
N GLY A 339 1.20 7.26 -0.73
CA GLY A 339 2.40 8.04 -1.01
C GLY A 339 2.30 9.47 -0.47
N ASN A 340 1.15 10.12 -0.70
CA ASN A 340 0.88 11.44 -0.13
C ASN A 340 0.84 11.43 1.40
N ALA A 341 0.26 10.39 2.00
CA ALA A 341 0.21 10.23 3.46
C ALA A 341 1.58 9.99 4.07
N PHE A 342 2.42 9.17 3.43
CA PHE A 342 3.79 8.91 3.85
C PHE A 342 4.65 10.17 3.79
N LEU A 343 4.59 10.91 2.68
CA LEU A 343 5.27 12.21 2.56
C LEU A 343 4.85 13.15 3.68
N ARG A 344 3.54 13.26 3.95
CA ARG A 344 2.99 14.05 5.08
C ARG A 344 3.39 13.52 6.46
N ALA A 345 3.67 12.23 6.60
CA ALA A 345 4.06 11.61 7.87
C ALA A 345 5.50 11.88 8.27
N ILE A 346 6.36 12.09 7.27
CA ILE A 346 7.75 12.47 7.51
C ILE A 346 7.88 14.00 7.50
N LEU A 347 7.02 14.72 6.77
CA LEU A 347 6.89 16.17 6.83
C LEU A 347 6.26 16.63 8.16
N PRO A 348 6.74 17.71 8.79
CA PRO A 348 6.06 18.28 9.95
C PRO A 348 4.67 18.83 9.59
N GLY A 349 3.67 18.44 10.37
CA GLY A 349 2.35 19.06 10.41
C GLY A 349 1.77 18.84 11.80
N VAL A 350 1.52 19.94 12.52
CA VAL A 350 0.91 20.01 13.87
C VAL A 350 -0.10 18.88 14.09
N ASP A 351 0.02 18.17 15.22
CA ASP A 351 -0.90 17.11 15.67
C ASP A 351 -2.35 17.42 15.28
N GLN A 352 -2.83 16.85 14.18
CA GLN A 352 -4.22 17.02 13.77
C GLN A 352 -5.06 16.07 14.63
N THR A 353 -5.38 16.52 15.84
CA THR A 353 -6.44 15.92 16.66
C THR A 353 -7.77 16.08 15.92
N VAL A 354 -8.14 15.07 15.14
CA VAL A 354 -9.48 14.91 14.55
C VAL A 354 -10.50 14.90 15.69
N THR A 355 -11.48 15.81 15.65
CA THR A 355 -12.55 15.88 16.66
C THR A 355 -13.86 15.32 16.09
N LEU A 356 -14.81 15.00 16.96
CA LEU A 356 -16.11 14.40 16.61
C LEU A 356 -16.91 15.16 15.52
N ALA A 357 -16.56 16.42 15.25
CA ALA A 357 -17.13 17.24 14.19
C ALA A 357 -16.76 16.78 12.77
N ASP A 358 -15.66 16.02 12.61
CA ASP A 358 -15.18 15.56 11.30
C ASP A 358 -15.89 14.29 10.80
N VAL A 359 -16.73 13.68 11.65
CA VAL A 359 -17.45 12.42 11.35
C VAL A 359 -18.94 12.66 11.10
N THR A 360 -19.54 13.73 11.64
CA THR A 360 -20.95 14.04 11.39
C THR A 360 -21.08 15.02 10.23
N GLY A 361 -21.22 14.48 9.01
CA GLY A 361 -21.73 15.21 7.86
C GLY A 361 -23.11 15.80 8.17
N GLY A 362 -23.13 17.07 8.58
CA GLY A 362 -24.35 17.81 8.86
C GLY A 362 -24.66 18.75 7.71
N SER A 363 -25.45 18.26 6.75
CA SER A 363 -26.22 19.10 5.83
C SER A 363 -26.91 20.21 6.63
N ARG A 364 -26.47 21.46 6.48
CA ARG A 364 -27.27 22.60 6.93
C ARG A 364 -28.23 22.97 5.80
N PRO A 365 -29.55 22.89 5.99
CA PRO A 365 -30.49 23.41 5.02
C PRO A 365 -30.34 24.93 4.93
N HIS A 366 -30.26 25.40 3.69
CA HIS A 366 -30.31 26.80 3.30
C HIS A 366 -31.68 27.38 3.72
N VAL A 367 -31.74 28.21 4.76
CA VAL A 367 -32.95 28.96 5.10
C VAL A 367 -32.88 30.31 4.39
N THR A 368 -33.41 30.35 3.17
CA THR A 368 -33.80 31.61 2.53
C THR A 368 -35.05 32.15 3.22
N ARG A 369 -34.91 33.27 3.91
CA ARG A 369 -36.03 34.06 4.41
C ARG A 369 -36.72 34.74 3.23
N SER A 370 -37.92 34.27 2.87
CA SER A 370 -38.86 35.08 2.10
C SER A 370 -40.30 34.76 2.52
N GLY A 371 -40.94 35.72 3.18
CA GLY A 371 -42.30 36.11 2.85
C GLY A 371 -42.19 37.48 2.20
N LYS A 372 -42.95 37.88 1.17
CA LYS A 372 -44.24 37.38 0.70
C LYS A 372 -44.50 37.99 -0.70
N ILE A 373 -44.86 37.12 -1.65
CA ILE A 373 -45.86 37.21 -2.74
C ILE A 373 -45.96 38.45 -3.67
N GLU A 374 -45.94 38.12 -4.97
CA GLU A 374 -46.57 38.73 -6.17
C GLU A 374 -45.94 39.92 -6.94
N GLY A 375 -45.80 39.70 -8.26
CA GLY A 375 -46.27 40.69 -9.25
C GLY A 375 -45.25 41.28 -10.23
N ALA A 376 -45.19 40.68 -11.43
CA ALA A 376 -45.07 41.32 -12.75
C ALA A 376 -43.87 42.21 -13.17
N SER A 377 -43.37 41.89 -14.37
CA SER A 377 -42.90 42.81 -15.44
C SER A 377 -41.51 43.46 -15.33
N GLY A 378 -40.73 43.28 -16.41
CA GLY A 378 -40.05 44.40 -17.06
C GLY A 378 -38.55 44.58 -16.82
N GLY A 379 -37.74 44.06 -17.75
CA GLY A 379 -36.76 44.86 -18.51
C GLY A 379 -35.61 45.59 -17.80
N SER A 380 -34.39 45.17 -18.19
CA SER A 380 -33.35 46.03 -18.78
C SER A 380 -32.47 46.93 -17.87
N LYS A 381 -31.16 46.72 -18.05
CA LYS A 381 -30.04 47.68 -18.10
C LYS A 381 -29.43 48.26 -16.81
N ASN A 382 -28.11 48.04 -16.76
CA ASN A 382 -27.00 48.98 -16.52
C ASN A 382 -26.87 49.74 -15.20
N GLY A 383 -25.58 49.84 -14.81
CA GLY A 383 -25.00 51.05 -14.26
C GLY A 383 -24.79 50.97 -12.74
N LEU A 384 -23.56 50.74 -12.30
CA LEU A 384 -22.56 51.77 -11.96
C LEU A 384 -22.89 52.53 -10.66
N VAL A 385 -21.87 52.52 -9.79
CA VAL A 385 -21.33 53.68 -9.06
C VAL A 385 -22.09 54.05 -7.77
N VAL A 386 -21.48 53.80 -6.60
CA VAL A 386 -20.72 54.78 -5.78
C VAL A 386 -21.75 55.74 -5.13
N GLU A 387 -21.83 55.93 -3.82
CA GLU A 387 -20.81 56.48 -2.94
C GLU A 387 -21.39 56.56 -1.52
N LYS A 388 -20.49 56.50 -0.53
CA LYS A 388 -20.39 57.33 0.68
C LYS A 388 -21.52 57.48 1.71
N ASP A 389 -21.03 57.25 2.93
CA ASP A 389 -21.01 58.14 4.09
C ASP A 389 -22.21 58.32 5.01
N ALA A 390 -21.82 58.21 6.29
CA ALA A 390 -22.25 58.94 7.48
C ALA A 390 -23.24 58.16 8.38
N LYS A 391 -22.79 57.56 9.48
CA LYS A 391 -22.32 58.13 10.77
C LYS A 391 -23.48 58.40 11.75
N LYS A 392 -23.47 57.59 12.82
CA LYS A 392 -23.91 57.82 14.22
C LYS A 392 -25.35 58.24 14.53
N SER A 393 -26.05 57.39 15.29
CA SER A 393 -26.56 57.64 16.66
C SER A 393 -27.36 56.40 17.11
N ASN A 394 -26.95 55.71 18.18
CA ASN A 394 -27.29 55.86 19.61
C ASN A 394 -28.64 55.23 20.03
N GLU A 395 -28.51 54.26 20.94
CA GLU A 395 -29.41 53.83 22.02
C GLU A 395 -30.76 53.14 21.73
N GLY A 396 -30.94 52.00 22.42
CA GLY A 396 -32.20 51.28 22.57
C GLY A 396 -32.00 49.94 23.28
N ASP A 397 -31.92 49.96 24.62
CA ASP A 397 -32.04 48.79 25.49
C ASP A 397 -33.43 48.15 25.30
N GLU A 398 -33.50 46.95 24.72
CA GLU A 398 -34.70 46.11 24.75
C GLU A 398 -34.51 44.96 25.75
N ALA A 399 -35.36 44.94 26.77
CA ALA A 399 -35.40 43.89 27.78
C ALA A 399 -35.81 42.54 27.15
N LYS A 400 -34.93 41.53 27.28
CA LYS A 400 -35.18 40.15 26.83
C LYS A 400 -36.45 39.57 27.49
N THR A 401 -37.36 39.05 26.66
CA THR A 401 -38.59 38.36 27.08
C THR A 401 -38.29 37.08 27.87
N ASP A 402 -39.21 36.66 28.74
CA ASP A 402 -39.00 35.50 29.63
C ASP A 402 -38.73 34.18 28.87
N ASP A 403 -39.25 34.04 27.65
CA ASP A 403 -38.95 32.91 26.77
C ASP A 403 -37.51 32.91 26.24
N GLN A 404 -36.93 34.10 25.99
CA GLN A 404 -35.53 34.22 25.59
C GLN A 404 -34.58 33.87 26.75
N LYS A 405 -34.92 34.28 27.99
CA LYS A 405 -34.14 33.92 29.19
C LYS A 405 -34.21 32.43 29.51
N LYS A 406 -35.34 31.77 29.22
CA LYS A 406 -35.51 30.32 29.42
C LYS A 406 -34.69 29.51 28.41
N ALA A 407 -34.70 29.92 27.15
CA ALA A 407 -33.88 29.29 26.10
C ALA A 407 -32.37 29.48 26.33
N GLU A 408 -31.95 30.61 26.89
CA GLU A 408 -30.54 30.88 27.22
C GLU A 408 -30.06 30.01 28.41
N LYS A 409 -30.91 29.82 29.44
CA LYS A 409 -30.64 28.89 30.55
C LYS A 409 -30.58 27.42 30.13
N GLU A 410 -31.38 27.02 29.15
CA GLU A 410 -31.36 25.66 28.61
C GLU A 410 -30.08 25.40 27.81
N LYS A 411 -29.67 26.37 26.96
CA LYS A 411 -28.38 26.33 26.26
C LYS A 411 -27.18 26.30 27.20
N GLU A 412 -27.22 27.04 28.32
CA GLU A 412 -26.15 27.03 29.31
C GLU A 412 -26.05 25.68 30.05
N LYS A 413 -27.20 25.02 30.31
CA LYS A 413 -27.23 23.67 30.88
C LYS A 413 -26.68 22.63 29.91
N ASP A 414 -27.04 22.71 28.63
CA ASP A 414 -26.53 21.80 27.61
C ASP A 414 -25.03 21.99 27.38
N GLN A 415 -24.53 23.23 27.41
CA GLN A 415 -23.08 23.50 27.36
C GLN A 415 -22.35 22.90 28.56
N LYS A 416 -22.85 23.09 29.79
CA LYS A 416 -22.24 22.51 30.99
C LYS A 416 -22.25 20.97 30.98
N LYS A 417 -23.27 20.35 30.39
CA LYS A 417 -23.34 18.90 30.22
C LYS A 417 -22.28 18.40 29.22
N VAL A 418 -22.13 19.08 28.09
CA VAL A 418 -21.10 18.76 27.08
C VAL A 418 -19.69 18.97 27.63
N GLU A 419 -19.48 19.99 28.45
CA GLU A 419 -18.19 20.26 29.07
C GLU A 419 -17.80 19.17 30.09
N LYS A 420 -18.76 18.70 30.88
CA LYS A 420 -18.58 17.59 31.81
C LYS A 420 -18.25 16.28 31.09
N GLU A 421 -18.97 15.97 30.00
CA GLU A 421 -18.68 14.77 29.19
C GLU A 421 -17.28 14.84 28.54
N LYS A 422 -16.82 16.04 28.14
CA LYS A 422 -15.45 16.24 27.64
C LYS A 422 -14.40 16.05 28.74
N GLU A 423 -14.67 16.50 29.96
CA GLU A 423 -13.76 16.31 31.10
C GLU A 423 -13.64 14.83 31.48
N ASP A 424 -14.76 14.10 31.50
CA ASP A 424 -14.78 12.66 31.79
C ASP A 424 -14.06 11.86 30.68
N ALA A 425 -14.23 12.24 29.41
CA ALA A 425 -13.48 11.64 28.29
C ALA A 425 -11.97 11.89 28.39
N ARG A 426 -11.54 13.09 28.81
CA ARG A 426 -10.12 13.42 29.05
C ARG A 426 -9.53 12.59 30.20
N LYS A 427 -10.28 12.39 31.29
CA LYS A 427 -9.86 11.56 32.42
C LYS A 427 -9.71 10.09 32.02
N ASN A 428 -10.64 9.57 31.21
CA ASN A 428 -10.57 8.19 30.71
C ASN A 428 -9.39 7.98 29.75
N ALA A 429 -9.13 8.93 28.85
CA ALA A 429 -7.97 8.87 27.95
C ALA A 429 -6.64 8.91 28.72
N ALA A 430 -6.53 9.77 29.74
CA ALA A 430 -5.34 9.84 30.60
C ALA A 430 -5.13 8.56 31.43
N MET A 431 -6.22 7.89 31.82
CA MET A 431 -6.14 6.60 32.53
C MET A 431 -5.68 5.48 31.60
N ALA A 432 -6.17 5.43 30.36
CA ALA A 432 -5.75 4.47 29.35
C ALA A 432 -4.26 4.62 28.97
N ASP A 433 -3.79 5.86 28.78
CA ASP A 433 -2.37 6.14 28.49
C ASP A 433 -1.46 5.70 29.66
N LYS A 434 -1.91 5.90 30.91
CA LYS A 434 -1.19 5.44 32.10
C LYS A 434 -1.13 3.91 32.20
N GLU A 435 -2.17 3.20 31.76
CA GLU A 435 -2.16 1.73 31.70
C GLU A 435 -1.27 1.20 30.58
N GLU A 436 -1.29 1.84 29.41
CA GLU A 436 -0.44 1.47 28.26
C GLU A 436 1.05 1.70 28.59
N ARG A 437 1.37 2.78 29.30
CA ARG A 437 2.74 3.04 29.77
C ARG A 437 3.22 1.99 30.79
N LYS A 438 2.35 1.54 31.70
CA LYS A 438 2.67 0.44 32.62
C LYS A 438 2.86 -0.90 31.89
N ALA A 439 2.11 -1.14 30.83
CA ALA A 439 2.29 -2.34 30.00
C ALA A 439 3.64 -2.33 29.28
N ARG A 440 4.02 -1.20 28.68
CA ARG A 440 5.34 -1.01 28.04
C ARG A 440 6.49 -1.22 29.02
N GLU A 441 6.43 -0.62 30.22
CA GLU A 441 7.47 -0.81 31.24
C GLU A 441 7.59 -2.27 31.72
N LYS A 442 6.50 -3.03 31.69
CA LYS A 442 6.52 -4.45 32.04
C LYS A 442 7.15 -5.30 30.94
N GLU A 443 6.81 -5.02 29.69
CA GLU A 443 7.37 -5.71 28.51
C GLU A 443 8.87 -5.45 28.38
N GLU A 444 9.32 -4.21 28.58
CA GLU A 444 10.74 -3.84 28.56
C GLU A 444 11.56 -4.56 29.65
N LYS A 445 10.97 -4.74 30.84
CA LYS A 445 11.59 -5.54 31.91
C LYS A 445 11.71 -7.02 31.57
N GLU A 446 10.75 -7.58 30.84
CA GLU A 446 10.83 -8.97 30.38
C GLU A 446 11.89 -9.14 29.28
N ILE A 447 11.95 -8.22 28.32
CA ILE A 447 12.97 -8.21 27.26
C ILE A 447 14.37 -8.11 27.88
N ASN A 448 14.60 -7.17 28.79
CA ASN A 448 15.90 -7.04 29.46
C ASN A 448 16.28 -8.27 30.29
N LYS A 449 15.29 -9.00 30.83
CA LYS A 449 15.54 -10.26 31.54
C LYS A 449 15.94 -11.38 30.60
N GLU A 450 15.34 -11.45 29.41
CA GLU A 450 15.72 -12.42 28.38
C GLU A 450 17.10 -12.14 27.80
N VAL A 451 17.42 -10.87 27.52
CA VAL A 451 18.75 -10.46 27.03
C VAL A 451 19.85 -10.87 28.02
N LYS A 452 19.67 -10.56 29.32
CA LYS A 452 20.64 -10.99 30.36
C LYS A 452 20.78 -12.50 30.48
N LYS A 453 19.70 -13.26 30.23
CA LYS A 453 19.73 -14.72 30.25
C LYS A 453 20.52 -15.27 29.05
N HIS A 454 20.40 -14.63 27.89
CA HIS A 454 21.16 -14.97 26.70
C HIS A 454 22.65 -14.59 26.83
N GLU A 455 22.98 -13.44 27.41
CA GLU A 455 24.37 -13.03 27.69
C GLU A 455 25.05 -14.01 28.67
N ALA A 456 24.37 -14.38 29.76
CA ALA A 456 24.90 -15.35 30.73
C ALA A 456 25.05 -16.79 30.17
N ALA A 457 24.34 -17.11 29.09
CA ALA A 457 24.48 -18.38 28.38
C ALA A 457 25.60 -18.36 27.32
N ALA A 458 26.03 -17.17 26.87
CA ALA A 458 27.13 -16.99 25.94
C ALA A 458 28.51 -16.92 26.62
N GLU A 459 28.56 -16.63 27.93
CA GLU A 459 29.78 -16.63 28.75
C GLU A 459 30.14 -18.01 29.35
N LYS A 460 29.30 -19.04 29.15
CA LYS A 460 29.56 -20.44 29.52
C LYS A 460 29.83 -21.28 28.28
#